data_AF-A0A6G1RL60-F1
#
_entry.id   AF-A0A6G1RL60-F1
#
_cell.length_a   1.000
_cell.length_b   1.000
_cell.length_c   1.000
_cell.angle_alpha   90.00
_cell.angle_beta   90.00
_cell.angle_gamma   90.00
#
_symmetry.space_group_name_H-M   'P 1'
#
loop_
_entity.id
_entity.type
_entity.pdbx_description
1 polymer ?
#
loop_
_entity_poly.entity_id
_entity_poly.type
_entity_poly.pdbx_seq_one_letter_code
_entity_poly.pdbx_strand_id
1 'polypeptide(L)'
;LIKLLLGLSPGPVILRSISNIITAAGGLMCYYISSEAMTYHLDCKADRKAATISKDYARGGIEFYDKILSRNRILRGLMGKEGKKIYAPSGNLFPRHWFRIKHTPYTYRRDLIVKILKELPA
;
A
#
# COMPACT_ATOMS: atom_id res chain seq x y z
N LEU A 1 27.90 13.63 5.86
CA LEU A 1 27.95 12.95 7.17
C LEU A 1 28.55 11.55 7.07
N ILE A 2 27.91 10.56 6.42
CA ILE A 2 28.41 9.16 6.36
C ILE A 2 29.84 9.05 5.77
N LYS A 3 30.13 9.74 4.67
CA LYS A 3 31.47 9.75 4.05
C LYS A 3 32.57 10.40 4.89
N LEU A 4 32.18 11.38 5.71
CA LEU A 4 33.08 12.11 6.60
C LEU A 4 33.38 11.27 7.84
N LEU A 5 32.36 10.59 8.38
CA LEU A 5 32.46 9.65 9.49
C LEU A 5 33.29 8.40 9.16
N LEU A 6 33.22 7.91 7.91
CA LEU A 6 33.97 6.73 7.47
C LEU A 6 35.39 7.04 6.97
N GLY A 7 35.82 8.32 6.99
CA GLY A 7 37.17 8.69 6.53
C GLY A 7 37.43 8.46 5.03
N LEU A 8 36.40 8.24 4.21
CA LEU A 8 36.52 7.96 2.77
C LEU A 8 36.79 9.20 1.91
N SER A 9 36.84 10.39 2.52
CA SER A 9 37.00 11.66 1.82
C SER A 9 38.34 11.85 1.07
N PRO A 10 39.48 11.23 1.46
CA PRO A 10 40.71 11.21 0.66
C PRO A 10 40.87 9.94 -0.21
N GLY A 11 39.97 8.94 -0.11
CA GLY A 11 40.10 7.65 -0.81
C GLY A 11 39.85 7.70 -2.34
N PRO A 12 40.15 6.61 -3.08
CA PRO A 12 40.03 6.53 -4.53
C PRO A 12 38.60 6.78 -5.04
N VAL A 13 38.48 7.37 -6.22
CA VAL A 13 37.20 7.83 -6.82
C VAL A 13 36.14 6.73 -6.86
N ILE A 14 36.55 5.49 -7.14
CA ILE A 14 35.68 4.31 -7.19
C ILE A 14 34.96 4.09 -5.85
N LEU A 15 35.69 4.16 -4.74
CA LEU A 15 35.15 3.91 -3.40
C LEU A 15 34.12 4.99 -3.00
N ARG A 16 34.36 6.26 -3.41
CA ARG A 16 33.41 7.36 -3.20
C ARG A 16 32.13 7.20 -4.01
N SER A 17 32.24 6.71 -5.24
CA SER A 17 31.10 6.42 -6.11
C SER A 17 30.25 5.28 -5.54
N ILE A 18 30.88 4.18 -5.08
CA ILE A 18 30.17 3.07 -4.43
C ILE A 18 29.44 3.55 -3.17
N SER A 19 30.10 4.30 -2.30
CA SER A 19 29.49 4.85 -1.08
C SER A 19 28.29 5.77 -1.38
N ASN A 20 28.37 6.58 -2.43
CA ASN A 20 27.24 7.40 -2.91
C ASN A 20 26.07 6.55 -3.38
N ILE A 21 26.32 5.51 -4.19
CA ILE A 21 25.28 4.63 -4.72
C ILE A 21 24.57 3.92 -3.58
N ILE A 22 25.32 3.40 -2.59
CA ILE A 22 24.74 2.76 -1.40
C ILE A 22 23.87 3.75 -0.62
N THR A 23 24.36 4.97 -0.40
CA THR A 23 23.61 6.01 0.33
C THR A 23 22.33 6.39 -0.43
N ALA A 24 22.42 6.54 -1.75
CA ALA A 24 21.27 6.86 -2.60
C ALA A 24 20.24 5.71 -2.62
N ALA A 25 20.70 4.47 -2.76
CA ALA A 25 19.85 3.28 -2.73
C ALA A 25 19.16 3.11 -1.36
N GLY A 26 19.89 3.33 -0.27
CA GLY A 26 19.33 3.33 1.09
C GLY A 26 18.27 4.42 1.29
N GLY A 27 18.56 5.64 0.85
CA GLY A 27 17.59 6.75 0.90
C GLY A 27 16.33 6.45 0.08
N LEU A 28 16.49 5.89 -1.12
CA LEU A 28 15.37 5.49 -1.97
C LEU A 28 14.52 4.39 -1.34
N MET A 29 15.16 3.38 -0.73
CA MET A 29 14.46 2.31 -0.01
C MET A 29 13.68 2.85 1.19
N CYS A 30 14.30 3.71 2.00
CA CYS A 30 13.62 4.37 3.13
C CYS A 30 12.44 5.22 2.66
N TYR A 31 12.58 5.94 1.54
CA TYR A 31 11.50 6.71 0.95
C TYR A 31 10.31 5.82 0.57
N TYR A 32 10.55 4.70 -0.12
CA TYR A 32 9.49 3.78 -0.51
C TYR A 32 8.76 3.20 0.71
N ILE A 33 9.51 2.68 1.69
CA ILE A 33 8.91 2.11 2.91
C ILE A 33 8.09 3.17 3.65
N SER A 34 8.63 4.37 3.83
CA SER A 34 7.94 5.47 4.51
C SER A 34 6.69 5.90 3.76
N SER A 35 6.76 5.99 2.42
CA SER A 35 5.62 6.34 1.58
C SER A 35 4.52 5.28 1.64
N GLU A 36 4.86 3.99 1.59
CA GLU A 36 3.88 2.90 1.68
C GLU A 36 3.21 2.87 3.06
N ALA A 37 4.00 3.00 4.13
CA ALA A 37 3.49 3.07 5.49
C ALA A 37 2.55 4.28 5.67
N MET A 38 2.91 5.43 5.11
CA MET A 38 2.08 6.64 5.15
C MET A 38 0.76 6.44 4.37
N THR A 39 0.81 5.90 3.16
CA THR A 39 -0.40 5.59 2.38
C THR A 39 -1.32 4.63 3.13
N TYR A 40 -0.77 3.56 3.69
CA TYR A 40 -1.52 2.61 4.52
C TYR A 40 -2.21 3.28 5.71
N HIS A 41 -1.46 4.12 6.45
CA HIS A 41 -1.99 4.83 7.61
C HIS A 41 -3.12 5.80 7.22
N LEU A 42 -2.93 6.57 6.14
CA LEU A 42 -3.94 7.52 5.66
C LEU A 42 -5.20 6.81 5.16
N ASP A 43 -5.04 5.73 4.39
CA ASP A 43 -6.15 4.91 3.89
C ASP A 43 -7.01 4.38 5.04
N CYS A 44 -6.38 3.79 6.07
CA CYS A 44 -7.08 3.23 7.22
C CYS A 44 -7.70 4.31 8.11
N LYS A 45 -7.01 5.45 8.29
CA LYS A 45 -7.51 6.58 9.07
C LYS A 45 -8.74 7.19 8.41
N ALA A 46 -8.73 7.32 7.08
CA ALA A 46 -9.87 7.83 6.32
C ALA A 46 -11.08 6.90 6.43
N ASP A 47 -10.90 5.60 6.17
CA ASP A 47 -11.99 4.61 6.32
C ASP A 47 -12.54 4.59 7.73
N ARG A 48 -11.66 4.61 8.74
CA ARG A 48 -12.08 4.61 10.14
C ARG A 48 -12.93 5.83 10.46
N LYS A 49 -12.46 7.03 10.08
CA LYS A 49 -13.22 8.26 10.30
C LYS A 49 -14.58 8.22 9.63
N ALA A 50 -14.66 7.77 8.38
CA ALA A 50 -15.92 7.67 7.66
C ALA A 50 -16.87 6.65 8.33
N ALA A 51 -16.38 5.44 8.63
CA ALA A 51 -17.17 4.39 9.25
C ALA A 51 -17.69 4.76 10.65
N THR A 52 -16.94 5.57 11.42
CA THR A 52 -17.37 6.01 12.75
C THR A 52 -18.46 7.09 12.74
N ILE A 53 -18.81 7.69 11.59
CA ILE A 53 -19.85 8.73 11.51
C ILE A 53 -21.22 8.14 11.85
N SER A 54 -21.57 7.01 11.23
CA SER A 54 -22.82 6.29 11.50
C SER A 54 -22.74 4.86 10.98
N LYS A 55 -23.69 4.02 11.40
CA LYS A 55 -23.83 2.66 10.87
C LYS A 55 -24.06 2.64 9.37
N ASP A 56 -24.78 3.63 8.82
CA ASP A 56 -25.03 3.72 7.39
C ASP A 56 -23.77 4.07 6.61
N TYR A 57 -22.92 4.95 7.15
CA TYR A 57 -21.60 5.21 6.57
C TYR A 57 -20.71 3.95 6.58
N ALA A 58 -20.70 3.20 7.69
CA ALA A 58 -19.97 1.95 7.76
C ALA A 58 -20.50 0.89 6.78
N ARG A 59 -21.83 0.71 6.71
CA ARG A 59 -22.48 -0.21 5.75
C ARG A 59 -22.20 0.18 4.31
N GLY A 60 -22.30 1.46 3.98
CA GLY A 60 -21.96 1.99 2.65
C GLY A 60 -20.49 1.76 2.29
N GLY A 61 -19.58 1.91 3.25
CA GLY A 61 -18.17 1.58 3.07
C GLY A 61 -17.92 0.09 2.79
N ILE A 62 -18.63 -0.81 3.48
CA ILE A 62 -18.57 -2.26 3.22
C ILE A 62 -19.08 -2.58 1.82
N GLU A 63 -20.26 -2.05 1.46
CA GLU A 63 -20.88 -2.24 0.14
C GLU A 63 -19.98 -1.73 -0.99
N PHE A 64 -19.34 -0.58 -0.80
CA PHE A 64 -18.39 0.00 -1.74
C PHE A 64 -17.24 -0.97 -2.05
N TYR A 65 -16.58 -1.52 -1.02
CA TYR A 65 -15.47 -2.45 -1.23
C TYR A 65 -15.93 -3.80 -1.79
N ASP A 66 -17.09 -4.32 -1.36
CA ASP A 66 -17.62 -5.57 -1.93
C ASP A 66 -17.95 -5.42 -3.42
N LYS A 67 -18.52 -4.28 -3.85
CA LYS A 67 -18.74 -3.97 -5.25
C LYS A 67 -17.43 -3.88 -6.04
N ILE A 68 -16.39 -3.23 -5.49
CA ILE A 68 -15.06 -3.17 -6.13
C ILE A 68 -14.45 -4.56 -6.28
N LEU A 69 -14.47 -5.36 -5.21
CA LEU A 69 -13.92 -6.72 -5.22
C LEU A 69 -14.66 -7.61 -6.23
N SER A 70 -15.98 -7.54 -6.27
CA SER A 70 -16.81 -8.25 -7.24
C SER A 70 -16.47 -7.84 -8.68
N ARG A 71 -16.44 -6.54 -8.97
CA ARG A 71 -16.05 -6.00 -10.28
C ARG A 71 -14.66 -6.50 -10.70
N ASN A 72 -13.70 -6.47 -9.79
CA ASN A 72 -12.33 -6.91 -10.06
C ASN A 72 -12.25 -8.42 -10.36
N ARG A 73 -13.04 -9.26 -9.68
CA ARG A 73 -13.14 -10.70 -10.00
C ARG A 73 -13.73 -10.95 -11.39
N ILE A 74 -14.76 -10.18 -11.76
CA ILE A 74 -15.34 -10.24 -13.10
C ILE A 74 -14.31 -9.83 -14.15
N LEU A 75 -13.63 -8.69 -13.95
CA LEU A 75 -12.57 -8.20 -14.84
C LEU A 75 -11.41 -9.20 -14.96
N ARG A 76 -11.06 -9.89 -13.87
CA ARG A 76 -10.07 -10.97 -13.88
C ARG A 76 -10.44 -12.08 -14.88
N GLY A 77 -11.72 -12.46 -14.93
CA GLY A 77 -12.23 -13.46 -15.87
C GLY A 77 -12.27 -12.92 -17.30
N LEU A 78 -12.89 -11.75 -17.49
CA LEU A 78 -13.09 -11.13 -18.80
C LEU A 78 -11.78 -10.84 -19.53
N MET A 79 -10.74 -10.42 -18.82
CA MET A 79 -9.43 -10.09 -19.40
C MET A 79 -8.50 -11.30 -19.56
N GLY A 80 -8.96 -12.52 -19.22
CA GLY A 80 -8.19 -13.75 -19.39
C GLY A 80 -6.80 -13.71 -18.72
N LYS A 81 -5.74 -13.92 -19.50
CA LYS A 81 -4.35 -13.96 -18.99
C LYS A 81 -3.90 -12.64 -18.37
N GLU A 82 -4.29 -11.51 -18.96
CA GLU A 82 -3.94 -10.18 -18.43
C GLU A 82 -4.68 -9.88 -17.13
N GLY A 83 -5.96 -10.27 -17.05
CA GLY A 83 -6.75 -10.17 -15.83
C GLY A 83 -6.09 -10.89 -14.65
N LYS A 84 -5.55 -12.09 -14.88
CA LYS A 84 -4.85 -12.89 -13.85
C LYS A 84 -3.56 -12.24 -13.34
N LYS A 85 -2.91 -11.37 -14.13
CA LYS A 85 -1.70 -10.62 -13.71
C LYS A 85 -2.05 -9.41 -12.84
N ILE A 86 -3.22 -8.80 -13.07
CA ILE A 86 -3.64 -7.57 -12.41
C ILE A 86 -4.46 -7.85 -11.14
N TYR A 87 -5.36 -8.83 -11.21
CA TYR A 87 -6.34 -9.10 -10.15
C TYR A 87 -6.08 -10.45 -9.48
N ALA A 88 -5.95 -10.41 -8.16
CA ALA A 88 -5.95 -11.60 -7.32
C ALA A 88 -7.30 -12.32 -7.38
N PRO A 89 -7.36 -13.64 -7.11
CA PRO A 89 -8.62 -14.36 -7.01
C PRO A 89 -9.60 -13.75 -6.00
N SER A 90 -9.09 -13.09 -4.96
CA SER A 90 -9.90 -12.37 -3.97
C SER A 90 -10.56 -11.10 -4.51
N GLY A 91 -10.10 -10.56 -5.64
CA GLY A 91 -10.49 -9.24 -6.18
C GLY A 91 -9.54 -8.10 -5.79
N ASN A 92 -8.53 -8.37 -4.96
CA ASN A 92 -7.46 -7.40 -4.69
C ASN A 92 -6.58 -7.18 -5.93
N LEU A 93 -5.88 -6.05 -5.96
CA LEU A 93 -4.89 -5.77 -6.99
C LEU A 93 -3.56 -6.43 -6.63
N PHE A 94 -2.91 -7.07 -7.61
CA PHE A 94 -1.52 -7.47 -7.47
C PHE A 94 -0.60 -6.24 -7.62
N PRO A 95 0.55 -6.23 -6.92
CA PRO A 95 1.54 -5.19 -7.11
C PRO A 95 2.01 -5.21 -8.58
N ARG A 96 1.77 -4.11 -9.30
CA ARG A 96 2.14 -3.97 -10.73
C ARG A 96 3.67 -3.98 -10.92
N HIS A 97 4.42 -3.62 -9.87
CA HIS A 97 5.88 -3.62 -9.85
C HIS A 97 6.33 -4.24 -8.52
N TRP A 98 7.46 -4.92 -8.51
CA TRP A 98 8.02 -5.63 -7.34
C TRP A 98 8.09 -4.79 -6.05
N PHE A 99 8.10 -3.46 -6.16
CA PHE A 99 8.33 -2.54 -5.04
C PHE A 99 7.21 -1.51 -4.83
N ARG A 100 6.00 -1.73 -5.38
CA ARG A 100 4.94 -0.73 -5.25
C ARG A 100 3.58 -1.35 -4.97
N ILE A 101 3.25 -1.47 -3.70
CA ILE A 101 1.87 -1.67 -3.24
C ILE A 101 1.20 -0.29 -3.24
N LYS A 102 0.58 0.07 -4.37
CA LYS A 102 0.00 1.42 -4.53
C LYS A 102 -1.12 1.71 -3.51
N HIS A 103 -1.83 0.67 -3.03
CA HIS A 103 -2.95 0.81 -2.12
C HIS A 103 -3.03 -0.36 -1.15
N THR A 104 -3.54 -0.09 0.05
CA THR A 104 -3.88 -1.12 1.05
C THR A 104 -4.87 -2.12 0.43
N PRO A 105 -4.70 -3.44 0.63
CA PRO A 105 -5.64 -4.43 0.09
C PRO A 105 -7.09 -4.11 0.43
N TYR A 106 -7.97 -4.11 -0.58
CA TYR A 106 -9.38 -3.76 -0.41
C TYR A 106 -10.09 -4.68 0.59
N THR A 107 -9.72 -5.97 0.63
CA THR A 107 -10.22 -6.90 1.65
C THR A 107 -9.91 -6.42 3.06
N TYR A 108 -8.67 -5.98 3.31
CA TYR A 108 -8.26 -5.48 4.63
C TYR A 108 -9.04 -4.21 5.01
N ARG A 109 -9.19 -3.26 4.08
CA ARG A 109 -9.95 -2.03 4.29
C ARG A 109 -11.42 -2.31 4.61
N ARG A 110 -12.06 -3.23 3.89
CA ARG A 110 -13.42 -3.68 4.18
C ARG A 110 -13.51 -4.31 5.57
N ASP A 111 -12.60 -5.23 5.90
CA ASP A 111 -12.64 -5.95 7.17
C ASP A 111 -12.41 -5.01 8.37
N LEU A 112 -11.61 -3.95 8.20
CA LEU A 112 -11.48 -2.85 9.16
C LEU A 112 -12.84 -2.17 9.42
N ILE A 113 -13.59 -1.86 8.37
CA ILE A 113 -14.92 -1.22 8.49
C ILE A 113 -15.92 -2.19 9.13
N VAL A 114 -15.89 -3.48 8.76
CA VAL A 114 -16.73 -4.52 9.39
C VAL A 114 -16.47 -4.58 10.90
N LYS A 115 -15.20 -4.49 11.31
CA LYS A 115 -14.85 -4.44 12.73
C LYS A 115 -15.45 -3.21 13.42
N ILE A 116 -15.32 -2.03 12.82
CA ILE A 116 -15.88 -0.78 13.36
C ILE A 116 -17.40 -0.88 13.48
N LEU A 117 -18.09 -1.40 12.45
CA LEU A 117 -19.55 -1.55 12.47
C LEU A 117 -20.04 -2.42 13.63
N LYS A 118 -19.29 -3.47 13.99
CA LYS A 118 -19.60 -4.33 15.15
C LYS A 118 -19.39 -3.64 16.49
N GLU A 119 -18.47 -2.67 16.55
CA GLU A 119 -18.15 -1.90 17.76
C GLU A 119 -19.07 -0.68 17.95
N LEU A 120 -19.84 -0.28 16.93
CA LEU A 120 -20.75 0.85 17.02
C LEU A 120 -21.97 0.53 17.92
N PRO A 121 -22.34 1.43 18.84
CA PRO A 121 -23.51 1.24 19.71
C PRO A 121 -24.80 1.12 18.91
N ALA A 122 -25.80 0.44 19.51
CA ALA A 122 -27.13 0.17 18.94
C ALA A 122 -27.79 1.43 18.38
#